data_AF-A0A957I8P0-F1
#
_entry.id   AF-A0A957I8P0-F1
#
_cell.length_a   1.000
_cell.length_b   1.000
_cell.length_c   1.000
_cell.angle_alpha   90.00
_cell.angle_beta   90.00
_cell.angle_gamma   90.00
#
_symmetry.space_group_name_H-M   'P 1'
#
loop_
_entity.id
_entity.type
_entity.pdbx_description
1 polymer ?
#
loop_
_entity_poly.entity_id
_entity_poly.type
_entity_poly.pdbx_seq_one_letter_code
_entity_poly.pdbx_strand_id
1 'polypeptide(L)' 'MLELTVNRNSKPPLYRQIAEQIKTQISNGRLPANSRLPTVRGLARSLGVTRLTVQNA' A
#
# COMPACT_ATOMS: atom_id res chain seq x y z
N MET A 1 1.27 -13.01 1.12
CA MET A 1 1.59 -12.11 -0.02
C MET A 1 0.85 -10.81 0.21
N LEU A 2 1.48 -9.66 0.03
CA LEU A 2 0.87 -8.37 0.39
C LEU A 2 -0.16 -7.98 -0.69
N GLU A 3 -1.44 -8.17 -0.40
CA GLU A 3 -2.54 -7.76 -1.29
C GLU A 3 -2.99 -6.35 -0.90
N LEU A 4 -2.64 -5.38 -1.75
CA LEU A 4 -3.08 -4.00 -1.65
C LEU A 4 -3.90 -3.68 -2.90
N THR A 5 -4.97 -2.91 -2.75
CA THR A 5 -5.83 -2.49 -3.86
C THR A 5 -6.15 -1.01 -3.74
N VAL A 6 -6.12 -0.27 -4.84
CA VAL A 6 -6.41 1.17 -4.83
C VAL A 6 -7.63 1.48 -5.69
N ASN A 7 -8.50 2.38 -5.19
CA ASN A 7 -9.66 2.85 -5.91
C ASN A 7 -9.52 4.33 -6.25
N ARG A 8 -9.36 4.63 -7.55
CA ARG A 8 -9.21 6.00 -8.07
C ARG A 8 -10.49 6.83 -8.03
N ASN A 9 -11.65 6.18 -7.92
CA ASN A 9 -12.95 6.83 -7.84
C ASN A 9 -13.38 7.06 -6.37
N SER A 10 -12.58 6.67 -5.39
CA SER A 10 -12.91 6.87 -3.99
C SER A 10 -12.51 8.27 -3.50
N LYS A 11 -13.24 8.79 -2.49
CA LYS A 11 -12.97 10.10 -1.87
C LYS A 11 -11.54 10.26 -1.32
N PRO A 12 -10.95 9.29 -0.59
CA PRO A 12 -9.59 9.46 -0.07
C PRO A 12 -8.54 9.41 -1.20
N PRO A 13 -7.48 10.24 -1.12
CA PRO A 13 -6.33 10.14 -2.03
C PRO A 13 -5.71 8.74 -2.04
N LEU A 14 -5.12 8.36 -3.18
CA LEU A 14 -4.52 7.03 -3.37
C LEU A 14 -3.44 6.69 -2.34
N TYR A 15 -2.57 7.64 -1.98
CA TYR A 15 -1.51 7.41 -0.98
C TYR A 15 -2.12 7.03 0.38
N ARG A 16 -3.22 7.70 0.77
CA ARG A 16 -3.91 7.44 2.04
C ARG A 16 -4.58 6.08 2.05
N GLN A 17 -5.16 5.65 0.92
CA GLN A 17 -5.72 4.30 0.82
C GLN A 17 -4.64 3.22 1.01
N ILE A 18 -3.44 3.43 0.45
CA ILE A 18 -2.30 2.53 0.61
C ILE A 18 -1.86 2.49 2.08
N ALA A 19 -1.66 3.67 2.69
CA ALA A 19 -1.23 3.81 4.08
C ALA A 19 -2.18 3.10 5.06
N GLU A 20 -3.48 3.33 4.91
CA GLU A 20 -4.51 2.75 5.77
C GLU A 20 -4.59 1.22 5.62
N GLN A 21 -4.45 0.70 4.39
CA GLN A 21 -4.43 -0.75 4.19
C GLN A 21 -3.18 -1.40 4.79
N ILE A 22 -2.01 -0.77 4.66
CA ILE A 22 -0.77 -1.25 5.30
C ILE A 22 -0.94 -1.27 6.82
N LYS A 23 -1.43 -0.17 7.42
CA LYS A 23 -1.76 -0.12 8.85
C LYS A 23 -2.71 -1.24 9.26
N THR A 24 -3.78 -1.44 8.50
CA THR A 24 -4.78 -2.48 8.77
C THR A 24 -4.17 -3.88 8.68
N GLN A 25 -3.30 -4.14 7.72
CA GLN A 25 -2.58 -5.41 7.57
C GLN A 25 -1.62 -5.68 8.75
N ILE A 26 -0.95 -4.64 9.25
CA ILE A 26 -0.09 -4.72 10.45
C ILE A 26 -0.96 -5.01 11.68
N SER A 27 -2.03 -4.25 11.90
CA SER A 27 -2.95 -4.43 13.03
C SER A 27 -3.62 -5.80 13.03
N ASN A 28 -3.93 -6.33 11.86
CA ASN A 28 -4.52 -7.67 11.69
C ASN A 28 -3.49 -8.80 11.79
N GLY A 29 -2.21 -8.51 12.04
CA GLY A 29 -1.13 -9.51 12.14
C GLY A 29 -0.76 -10.19 10.81
N ARG A 30 -1.35 -9.77 9.68
CA ARG A 30 -1.00 -10.28 8.34
C ARG A 30 0.38 -9.80 7.89
N LEU A 31 0.84 -8.71 8.47
CA LEU A 31 2.14 -8.10 8.21
C LEU A 31 2.96 -8.14 9.51
N PRO A 32 3.56 -9.30 9.86
CA PRO A 32 4.36 -9.41 11.06
C PRO A 32 5.60 -8.52 10.98
N ALA A 33 6.10 -8.11 12.15
CA ALA A 33 7.38 -7.43 12.26
C ALA A 33 8.48 -8.25 11.56
N ASN A 34 9.43 -7.57 10.91
CA ASN A 34 10.47 -8.15 10.03
C ASN A 34 9.98 -8.79 8.72
N SER A 35 8.69 -8.67 8.36
CA SER A 35 8.26 -9.07 7.03
C SER A 35 8.86 -8.16 5.95
N ARG A 36 9.26 -8.78 4.83
CA ARG A 36 9.79 -8.05 3.68
C ARG A 36 8.66 -7.29 3.00
N LEU A 37 8.73 -5.97 3.10
CA LEU A 37 7.89 -5.09 2.31
C LEU A 37 8.38 -5.06 0.85
N PRO A 38 7.47 -5.00 -0.12
CA PRO A 38 7.84 -4.74 -1.51
C PRO A 38 8.51 -3.36 -1.63
N THR A 39 9.41 -3.22 -2.58
CA THR A 39 10.04 -1.92 -2.87
C THR A 39 8.98 -0.94 -3.39
N VAL A 40 9.24 0.38 -3.25
CA VAL A 40 8.38 1.44 -3.82
C VAL A 40 8.06 1.18 -5.29
N ARG A 41 9.06 0.74 -6.08
CA ARG A 41 8.89 0.38 -7.50
C ARG A 41 8.00 -0.85 -7.69
N GLY A 42 8.22 -1.91 -6.91
CA GLY A 42 7.44 -3.14 -7.00
C GLY A 42 5.98 -2.89 -6.64
N LEU A 43 5.76 -2.14 -5.55
CA LEU A 43 4.44 -1.81 -5.07
C LEU A 43 3.69 -0.91 -6.05
N ALA A 44 4.34 0.14 -6.56
CA ALA A 44 3.76 1.03 -7.58
C ALA A 44 3.35 0.26 -8.85
N ARG A 45 4.16 -0.71 -9.30
CA ARG A 45 3.86 -1.55 -10.46
C ARG A 45 2.68 -2.49 -10.19
N SER A 46 2.61 -3.11 -9.01
CA SER A 46 1.50 -4.01 -8.65
C SER A 46 0.16 -3.28 -8.51
N LEU A 47 0.18 -2.04 -8.04
CA LEU A 47 -1.00 -1.21 -7.83
C LEU A 47 -1.37 -0.35 -9.04
N GLY A 48 -0.51 -0.27 -10.06
CA GLY A 48 -0.68 0.62 -11.20
C GLY A 48 -0.72 2.10 -10.80
N VAL A 49 0.04 2.51 -9.78
CA VAL A 49 0.12 3.90 -9.30
C VAL A 49 1.49 4.51 -9.58
N THR A 50 1.60 5.83 -9.47
CA THR A 50 2.89 6.49 -9.59
C THR A 50 3.78 6.21 -8.38
N ARG A 51 5.10 6.23 -8.57
CA ARG A 51 6.08 6.08 -7.49
C ARG A 51 5.89 7.11 -6.37
N LEU A 52 5.54 8.35 -6.75
CA LEU A 52 5.31 9.45 -5.80
C LEU A 52 4.12 9.15 -4.88
N THR A 53 3.06 8.54 -5.41
CA THR A 53 1.89 8.13 -4.62
C THR A 53 2.23 7.10 -3.55
N VAL A 54 3.11 6.15 -3.86
CA VAL A 54 3.58 5.13 -2.90
C VAL A 54 4.57 5.72 -1.91
N GLN A 55 5.42 6.65 -2.34
CA GLN A 55 6.40 7.30 -1.47
C GLN A 55 5.75 8.23 -0.43
N ASN A 56 4.61 8.83 -0.77
CA ASN A 56 3.84 9.67 0.13
C ASN A 56 2.88 8.90 1.05
N ALA A 57 2.78 7.57 0.90
CA ALA A 57 1.90 6.70 1.67
C ALA A 57 2.53 6.29 3.01
#